data_AF-A0A845VFP8-F1
#
_entry.id   AF-A0A845VFP8-F1
#
_cell.length_a   1.000
_cell.length_b   1.000
_cell.length_c   1.000
_cell.angle_alpha   90.00
_cell.angle_beta   90.00
_cell.angle_gamma   90.00
#
_symmetry.space_group_name_H-M   'P 1'
#
loop_
_entity.id
_entity.type
_entity.pdbx_description
1 polymer ?
#
loop_
_entity_poly.entity_id
_entity_poly.type
_entity_poly.pdbx_seq_one_letter_code
_entity_poly.pdbx_strand_id
1 'polypeptide(L)'
;MFDEAADAVVALGNQLADANPDADPWALADGLIAGAVHYWLYAHQPQDVPNEDDMLSASERIEELARQVMQSAEESEYLHSPRDRDVGNA
;
A
#
# COMPACT_ATOMS: atom_id res chain seq x y z
N MET A 1 8.90 7.78 10.24
CA MET A 1 9.25 7.57 8.83
C MET A 1 8.22 6.74 8.06
N PHE A 2 7.74 5.59 8.57
CA PHE A 2 6.64 4.86 7.91
C PHE A 2 5.36 5.71 7.83
N ASP A 3 4.89 6.24 8.97
CA ASP A 3 3.69 7.10 9.04
C ASP A 3 3.81 8.34 8.15
N GLU A 4 4.99 9.00 8.16
CA GLU A 4 5.26 10.18 7.34
C GLU A 4 5.19 9.87 5.83
N ALA A 5 5.60 8.67 5.40
CA ALA A 5 5.50 8.26 4.01
C ALA A 5 4.06 7.94 3.60
N ALA A 6 3.29 7.28 4.48
CA ALA A 6 1.88 7.02 4.26
C ALA A 6 1.07 8.33 4.17
N ASP A 7 1.29 9.27 5.10
CA ASP A 7 0.68 10.59 5.10
C ASP A 7 0.98 11.37 3.81
N ALA A 8 2.23 11.30 3.33
CA ALA A 8 2.63 11.94 2.07
C ALA A 8 1.90 11.34 0.86
N VAL A 9 1.66 10.02 0.84
CA VAL A 9 0.88 9.37 -0.23
C VAL A 9 -0.58 9.79 -0.19
N VAL A 10 -1.19 9.90 1.01
CA VAL A 10 -2.56 10.40 1.16
C VAL A 10 -2.67 11.85 0.69
N ALA A 11 -1.72 12.71 1.10
CA ALA A 11 -1.67 14.11 0.65
C ALA A 11 -1.55 14.23 -0.87
N LEU A 12 -0.72 13.39 -1.49
CA LEU A 12 -0.60 13.31 -2.94
C LEU A 12 -1.93 12.89 -3.60
N GLY A 13 -2.61 11.89 -3.04
CA GLY A 13 -3.92 11.46 -3.53
C GLY A 13 -4.96 12.58 -3.51
N ASN A 14 -5.04 13.33 -2.41
CA ASN A 14 -5.91 14.50 -2.30
C ASN A 14 -5.56 15.57 -3.33
N GLN A 15 -4.27 15.88 -3.52
CA GLN A 15 -3.83 16.85 -4.52
C GLN A 15 -4.21 16.41 -5.95
N LEU A 16 -4.06 15.13 -6.27
CA LEU A 16 -4.42 14.59 -7.58
C LEU A 16 -5.94 14.63 -7.82
N ALA A 17 -6.74 14.36 -6.78
CA ALA A 17 -8.19 14.44 -6.85
C ALA A 17 -8.65 15.89 -7.05
N ASP A 18 -8.08 16.85 -6.32
CA ASP A 18 -8.38 18.28 -6.46
C ASP A 18 -8.03 18.80 -7.87
N ALA A 19 -6.92 18.31 -8.44
CA ALA A 19 -6.50 18.67 -9.79
C ALA A 19 -7.37 18.03 -10.89
N ASN A 20 -8.10 16.96 -10.58
CA ASN A 20 -8.89 16.18 -11.53
C ASN A 20 -10.28 15.85 -10.95
N PRO A 21 -11.18 16.84 -10.80
CA PRO A 21 -12.45 16.67 -10.09
C PRO A 21 -13.42 15.67 -10.75
N ASP A 22 -13.24 15.41 -12.05
CA ASP A 22 -14.04 14.44 -12.81
C ASP A 22 -13.39 13.04 -12.88
N ALA A 23 -12.21 12.86 -12.28
CA ALA A 23 -11.55 11.56 -12.26
C ALA A 23 -12.29 10.57 -11.36
N ASP A 24 -12.32 9.30 -11.76
CA ASP A 24 -12.81 8.23 -10.91
C ASP A 24 -11.86 8.05 -9.71
N PRO A 25 -12.35 8.24 -8.46
CA PRO A 25 -11.52 8.07 -7.27
C PRO A 25 -10.92 6.66 -7.16
N TRP A 26 -11.58 5.64 -7.71
CA TRP A 26 -11.08 4.27 -7.70
C TRP A 26 -9.86 4.11 -8.60
N ALA A 27 -9.94 4.62 -9.83
CA ALA A 27 -8.81 4.60 -10.76
C ALA A 27 -7.60 5.39 -10.22
N LEU A 28 -7.85 6.50 -9.51
CA LEU A 28 -6.80 7.26 -8.84
C LEU A 28 -6.15 6.43 -7.72
N ALA A 29 -6.94 5.80 -6.85
CA ALA A 29 -6.45 4.95 -5.78
C ALA A 29 -5.64 3.76 -6.31
N ASP A 30 -6.12 3.10 -7.37
CA ASP A 30 -5.40 2.01 -8.06
C ASP A 30 -4.04 2.47 -8.58
N GLY A 31 -3.97 3.68 -9.14
CA GLY A 31 -2.72 4.29 -9.60
C GLY A 31 -1.73 4.55 -8.46
N LEU A 32 -2.22 5.03 -7.31
CA LEU A 32 -1.39 5.23 -6.12
C LEU A 32 -0.83 3.90 -5.59
N ILE A 33 -1.66 2.86 -5.50
CA ILE A 33 -1.23 1.52 -5.09
C ILE A 33 -0.17 0.98 -6.05
N ALA A 34 -0.38 1.11 -7.37
CA ALA A 34 0.60 0.68 -8.36
C ALA A 34 1.95 1.40 -8.20
N GLY A 35 1.93 2.71 -7.95
CA GLY A 35 3.12 3.50 -7.66
C GLY A 35 3.85 3.05 -6.39
N ALA A 36 3.11 2.82 -5.31
CA ALA A 36 3.65 2.33 -4.04
C ALA A 36 4.31 0.95 -4.21
N VAL A 37 3.65 0.02 -4.91
CA VAL A 37 4.20 -1.31 -5.23
C VAL A 37 5.50 -1.21 -6.03
N HIS A 38 5.52 -0.36 -7.07
CA HIS A 38 6.74 -0.15 -7.86
C HIS A 38 7.90 0.37 -7.01
N TYR A 39 7.65 1.37 -6.16
CA TYR A 39 8.67 1.94 -5.29
C TYR A 39 9.17 0.91 -4.27
N TRP A 40 8.26 0.15 -3.65
CA TRP A 40 8.62 -0.87 -2.67
C TRP A 40 9.52 -1.95 -3.28
N LEU A 41 9.18 -2.45 -4.48
CA LEU A 41 9.99 -3.44 -5.18
C LEU A 41 11.35 -2.88 -5.65
N TYR A 42 11.39 -1.60 -6.01
CA TYR A 42 12.64 -0.91 -6.31
C TYR A 42 13.55 -0.80 -5.08
N ALA A 43 12.99 -0.45 -3.92
CA ALA A 43 13.73 -0.36 -2.66
C ALA A 43 14.24 -1.73 -2.18
N HIS A 44 13.52 -2.82 -2.47
CA HIS A 44 13.89 -4.20 -2.14
C HIS A 44 14.46 -4.96 -3.35
N GLN A 45 15.24 -4.29 -4.19
CA GLN A 45 16.02 -4.99 -5.21
C GLN A 45 17.08 -5.89 -4.54
N PRO A 46 17.41 -7.05 -5.14
CA PRO A 46 18.40 -7.95 -4.58
C PRO A 46 19.76 -7.25 -4.57
N GLN A 47 20.50 -7.38 -3.48
CA GLN A 47 21.84 -6.84 -3.36
C GLN A 47 22.87 -7.82 -3.95
N ASP A 48 24.01 -7.29 -4.41
CA ASP A 48 25.13 -8.12 -4.92
C ASP A 48 25.72 -9.04 -3.84
N VAL A 49 25.67 -8.61 -2.57
CA VAL A 49 26.09 -9.37 -1.40
C VAL A 49 24.96 -9.33 -0.38
N PRO A 50 24.05 -10.33 -0.37
CA PRO A 50 22.93 -10.33 0.54
C PRO A 50 23.34 -10.62 1.98
N ASN A 51 22.63 -10.03 2.93
CA ASN A 51 22.67 -10.34 4.36
C ASN A 51 21.54 -11.34 4.75
N GLU A 52 21.42 -11.64 6.04
CA GLU A 52 20.44 -12.62 6.54
C GLU A 52 18.97 -12.16 6.49
N ASP A 53 18.73 -10.84 6.44
CA ASP A 53 17.40 -10.21 6.37
C ASP A 53 16.96 -9.94 4.92
N ASP A 54 17.85 -10.17 3.93
CA ASP A 54 17.55 -9.91 2.53
C ASP A 54 16.68 -11.01 1.91
N MET A 55 15.68 -10.60 1.15
CA MET A 55 14.88 -11.49 0.33
C MET A 55 15.65 -11.88 -0.94
N LEU A 56 15.88 -13.18 -1.12
CA LEU A 56 16.76 -13.71 -2.17
C LEU A 56 16.01 -14.05 -3.47
N SER A 57 14.68 -14.03 -3.44
CA SER A 57 13.83 -14.41 -4.57
C SER A 57 12.74 -13.38 -4.85
N ALA A 58 12.16 -13.47 -6.05
CA ALA A 58 10.95 -12.71 -6.37
C ALA A 58 9.75 -13.15 -5.52
N SER A 59 9.63 -14.45 -5.24
CA SER A 59 8.51 -15.00 -4.45
C SER A 59 8.51 -14.47 -3.02
N GLU A 60 9.67 -14.44 -2.35
CA GLU A 60 9.80 -13.88 -0.99
C GLU A 60 9.39 -12.40 -0.95
N ARG A 61 9.76 -11.62 -1.97
CA ARG A 61 9.35 -10.21 -2.09
C ARG A 61 7.85 -10.03 -2.28
N ILE A 62 7.22 -10.90 -3.07
CA ILE A 62 5.76 -10.86 -3.25
C ILE A 62 5.06 -11.26 -1.95
N GLU A 63 5.55 -12.28 -1.25
CA GLU A 63 4.99 -12.72 0.03
C GLU A 63 5.08 -11.61 1.10
N GLU A 64 6.25 -10.99 1.23
CA GLU A 64 6.46 -9.92 2.19
C GLU A 64 5.69 -8.64 1.83
N LEU A 65 5.63 -8.27 0.55
CA LEU A 65 4.78 -7.16 0.10
C LEU A 65 3.31 -7.40 0.43
N ALA A 66 2.79 -8.60 0.15
CA ALA A 66 1.42 -8.96 0.46
C ALA A 66 1.16 -8.91 1.97
N ARG A 67 2.10 -9.39 2.78
CA ARG A 67 2.03 -9.31 4.25
C ARG A 67 1.95 -7.86 4.73
N GLN A 68 2.77 -6.95 4.18
CA GLN A 68 2.75 -5.53 4.55
C GLN A 68 1.45 -4.83 4.14
N VAL A 69 0.90 -5.15 2.96
CA VAL A 69 -0.39 -4.61 2.52
C VAL A 69 -1.51 -5.07 3.45
N MET A 70 -1.54 -6.36 3.81
CA MET A 70 -2.53 -6.89 4.74
C MET A 70 -2.45 -6.22 6.10
N GLN A 71 -1.24 -6.09 6.66
CA GLN A 71 -1.03 -5.40 7.94
C GLN A 71 -1.51 -3.94 7.87
N SER A 72 -1.16 -3.22 6.81
CA SER A 72 -1.56 -1.82 6.63
C SER A 72 -3.08 -1.67 6.49
N ALA A 73 -3.75 -2.64 5.86
CA ALA A 73 -5.20 -2.66 5.78
C ALA A 73 -5.83 -2.92 7.16
N GLU A 74 -5.34 -3.91 7.91
CA GLU A 74 -5.82 -4.25 9.26
C GLU A 74 -5.68 -3.09 10.26
N GLU A 75 -4.64 -2.28 10.12
CA GLU A 75 -4.40 -1.09 10.95
C GLU A 75 -5.21 0.15 10.50
N SER A 76 -5.83 0.11 9.32
CA SER A 76 -6.59 1.23 8.77
C SER A 76 -7.94 1.42 9.44
N GLU A 77 -8.24 2.65 9.86
CA GLU A 77 -9.55 3.02 10.40
C GLU A 77 -10.69 2.90 9.37
N TYR A 78 -10.35 2.85 8.07
CA TYR A 78 -11.31 2.73 6.98
C TYR A 78 -11.64 1.28 6.60
N LEU A 79 -10.90 0.28 7.12
CA LEU A 79 -11.15 -1.12 6.78
C LEU A 79 -12.52 -1.59 7.25
N HIS A 80 -12.89 -1.22 8.48
CA HIS A 80 -14.16 -1.62 9.09
C HIS A 80 -15.18 -0.48 8.99
N SER A 81 -16.24 -0.73 8.24
CA SER A 81 -17.37 0.16 8.10
C SER A 81 -18.60 -0.42 8.79
N PRO A 82 -19.41 0.39 9.50
CA PRO A 82 -20.71 -0.04 10.02
C PRO A 82 -21.69 -0.54 8.95
N ARG A 83 -21.37 -0.37 7.66
CA ARG A 83 -22.17 -0.84 6.52
C ARG A 83 -21.69 -2.17 5.94
N ASP A 84 -20.62 -2.75 6.48
CA ASP A 84 -20.09 -4.03 6.00
C ASP A 84 -21.09 -5.16 6.29
N ARG A 85 -21.18 -6.11 5.36
CA ARG A 85 -22.19 -7.19 5.41
C ARG A 85 -21.85 -8.27 6.42
N ASP A 86 -20.61 -8.32 6.88
CA ASP A 86 -20.02 -9.25 7.84
C ASP A 86 -19.79 -8.63 9.22
N VAL A 87 -20.13 -7.34 9.40
CA VAL A 87 -20.24 -6.70 10.72
C VAL A 87 -21.55 -7.15 11.37
N GLY A 88 -21.57 -8.40 11.82
CA GLY A 88 -22.71 -9.02 12.50
C GLY A 88 -22.62 -10.54 12.58
N ASN A 89 -21.89 -11.06 13.57
CA ASN A 89 -22.26 -12.17 14.46
C ASN A 89 -21.12 -12.38 15.49
N ALA A 90 -21.10 -11.56 16.53
CA ALA A 90 -20.44 -11.85 17.80
C ALA A 90 -21.52 -12.02 18.87
#